data_AF-A0A5D3KMD3-F1
#
_entry.id   AF-A0A5D3KMD3-F1
#
_cell.length_a   1.000
_cell.length_b   1.000
_cell.length_c   1.000
_cell.angle_alpha   90.00
_cell.angle_beta   90.00
_cell.angle_gamma   90.00
#
_symmetry.space_group_name_H-M   'P 1'
#
loop_
_entity.id
_entity.type
_entity.pdbx_description
1 polymer ?
#
loop_
_entity_poly.entity_id
_entity_poly.type
_entity_poly.pdbx_seq_one_letter_code
_entity_poly.pdbx_strand_id
1 'polypeptide(L)'
;MTKRKKSGPPSSPRKQSGKVNTPKATVTIESFLEELNNSGRKFRKSNKGHQALLRDTLQTAQRIIVKLLDSEALQKQFVRAVKKEKEVRKKSGPFNWPLEVVAKATGASSRKARKLASKRCGALEFLRERQVPVKDTAATLKKEGIEKLYSEWCKKKKQRQMAAANKPPSTPDGKVPLALWLEPSDRDQLMDQEEGARLTVLVSRVSESDGDFHVKRVVRVDSLGDQDEDEGEDEDWEESEE
;
A
#
# COMPACT_ATOMS: atom_id res chain seq x y z
N MET A 1 -29.83 77.26 43.62
CA MET A 1 -30.47 76.35 42.65
C MET A 1 -29.82 76.65 41.31
N THR A 2 -29.06 75.79 40.64
CA THR A 2 -29.46 74.53 40.00
C THR A 2 -28.22 73.66 39.72
N LYS A 3 -28.30 72.36 40.02
CA LYS A 3 -27.26 71.35 39.76
C LYS A 3 -27.35 70.89 38.30
N ARG A 4 -26.26 71.01 37.53
CA ARG A 4 -26.13 70.43 36.18
C ARG A 4 -25.80 68.93 36.27
N LYS A 5 -26.71 68.08 35.80
CA LYS A 5 -26.51 66.64 35.57
C LYS A 5 -25.60 66.43 34.35
N LYS A 6 -24.48 65.72 34.52
CA LYS A 6 -23.66 65.17 33.43
C LYS A 6 -24.31 63.86 32.94
N SER A 7 -24.72 63.82 31.68
CA SER A 7 -25.11 62.60 30.96
C SER A 7 -23.86 61.89 30.44
N GLY A 8 -23.64 60.65 30.87
CA GLY A 8 -22.63 59.75 30.30
C GLY A 8 -23.04 59.23 28.92
N PRO A 9 -22.09 58.76 28.10
CA PRO A 9 -22.36 58.26 26.76
C PRO A 9 -23.02 56.87 26.78
N PRO A 10 -23.75 56.48 25.71
CA PRO A 10 -24.51 55.25 25.65
C PRO A 10 -23.62 54.00 25.60
N SER A 11 -23.91 53.05 26.48
CA SER A 11 -23.31 51.72 26.55
C SER A 11 -23.50 50.96 25.24
N SER A 12 -22.39 50.55 24.62
CA SER A 12 -22.42 49.67 23.45
C SER A 12 -23.04 48.30 23.78
N PRO A 13 -23.86 47.72 22.88
CA PRO A 13 -24.41 46.39 23.09
C PRO A 13 -23.30 45.34 23.01
N ARG A 14 -23.15 44.62 24.11
CA ARG A 14 -22.28 43.46 24.32
C ARG A 14 -22.60 42.39 23.27
N LYS A 15 -21.77 42.30 22.23
CA LYS A 15 -21.80 41.19 21.25
C LYS A 15 -21.65 39.88 21.99
N GLN A 16 -22.76 39.16 22.17
CA GLN A 16 -22.74 37.77 22.59
C GLN A 16 -22.02 36.98 21.50
N SER A 17 -20.85 36.45 21.84
CA SER A 17 -20.09 35.53 21.02
C SER A 17 -20.86 34.22 20.91
N GLY A 18 -21.77 34.14 19.94
CA GLY A 18 -22.30 32.87 19.48
C GLY A 18 -21.11 32.01 19.04
N LYS A 19 -20.81 30.95 19.79
CA LYS A 19 -20.01 29.83 19.30
C LYS A 19 -20.77 29.28 18.09
N VAL A 20 -20.36 29.72 16.90
CA VAL A 20 -20.73 29.06 15.66
C VAL A 20 -20.10 27.67 15.76
N ASN A 21 -20.92 26.68 16.11
CA ASN A 21 -20.59 25.27 15.91
C ASN A 21 -20.47 25.09 14.39
N THR A 22 -19.29 25.36 13.85
CA THR A 22 -18.97 24.96 12.48
C THR A 22 -19.07 23.44 12.44
N PRO A 23 -19.95 22.86 11.60
CA PRO A 23 -19.97 21.41 11.43
C PRO A 23 -18.56 20.97 11.06
N LYS A 24 -18.03 19.95 11.76
CA LYS A 24 -16.74 19.34 11.42
C LYS A 24 -16.83 18.96 9.95
N ALA A 25 -16.16 19.70 9.07
CA ALA A 25 -16.19 19.47 7.65
C ALA A 25 -15.83 18.01 7.40
N THR A 26 -16.78 17.24 6.88
CA THR A 26 -16.58 15.85 6.51
C THR A 26 -15.50 15.84 5.44
N VAL A 27 -14.34 15.28 5.77
CA VAL A 27 -13.19 15.25 4.88
C VAL A 27 -13.52 14.27 3.75
N THR A 28 -13.78 14.78 2.55
CA THR A 28 -14.07 13.97 1.37
C THR A 28 -12.82 13.71 0.54
N ILE A 29 -12.80 12.64 -0.26
CA ILE A 29 -11.70 12.37 -1.19
C ILE A 29 -11.55 13.47 -2.25
N GLU A 30 -12.66 14.06 -2.68
CA GLU A 30 -12.67 15.20 -3.60
C GLU A 30 -11.89 16.37 -3.00
N SER A 31 -12.08 16.66 -1.70
CA SER A 31 -11.32 17.71 -1.02
C SER A 31 -9.81 17.44 -1.01
N PHE A 32 -9.39 16.18 -0.82
CA PHE A 32 -7.97 15.81 -0.91
C PHE A 32 -7.42 15.95 -2.33
N LEU A 33 -8.16 15.49 -3.34
CA LEU A 33 -7.73 15.59 -4.73
C LEU A 33 -7.62 17.05 -5.18
N GLU A 34 -8.59 17.88 -4.80
CA GLU A 34 -8.56 19.32 -5.05
C GLU A 34 -7.37 19.99 -4.35
N GLU A 35 -7.15 19.69 -3.08
CA GLU A 35 -6.01 20.20 -2.31
C GLU A 35 -4.67 19.82 -2.95
N LEU A 36 -4.49 18.55 -3.34
CA LEU A 36 -3.28 18.07 -4.02
C LEU A 36 -3.08 18.75 -5.38
N ASN A 37 -4.16 18.88 -6.17
CA ASN A 37 -4.11 19.53 -7.47
C ASN A 37 -3.78 21.03 -7.33
N ASN A 38 -4.33 21.70 -6.34
CA ASN A 38 -4.04 23.09 -6.02
C ASN A 38 -2.59 23.28 -5.57
N SER A 39 -2.07 22.39 -4.73
CA SER A 39 -0.65 22.35 -4.37
C SER A 39 0.24 22.17 -5.60
N GLY A 40 -0.10 21.23 -6.48
CA GLY A 40 0.64 20.97 -7.71
C GLY A 40 0.59 22.13 -8.72
N ARG A 41 -0.53 22.86 -8.79
CA ARG A 41 -0.62 24.10 -9.58
C ARG A 41 0.26 25.20 -9.00
N LYS A 42 0.20 25.44 -7.69
CA LYS A 42 1.04 26.45 -7.00
C LYS A 42 2.52 26.16 -7.18
N PHE A 43 2.94 24.91 -6.96
CA PHE A 43 4.34 24.49 -7.11
C PHE A 43 4.85 24.67 -8.55
N ARG A 44 4.05 24.31 -9.57
CA ARG A 44 4.42 24.50 -10.99
C ARG A 44 4.50 25.98 -11.39
N LYS A 45 3.62 26.84 -10.85
CA LYS A 45 3.63 28.28 -11.11
C LYS A 45 4.80 28.99 -10.43
N SER A 46 5.27 28.46 -9.30
CA SER A 46 6.49 28.97 -8.68
C SER A 46 7.68 28.66 -9.58
N ASN A 47 8.49 29.67 -9.92
CA ASN A 47 9.69 29.48 -10.72
C ASN A 47 10.57 28.38 -10.11
N LYS A 48 11.20 27.56 -10.97
CA LYS A 48 12.09 26.45 -10.55
C LYS A 48 13.11 26.99 -9.54
N GLY A 49 13.05 26.54 -8.29
CA GLY A 49 14.01 26.97 -7.25
C GLY A 49 13.40 27.25 -5.87
N HIS A 50 12.08 27.36 -5.74
CA HIS A 50 11.45 27.60 -4.44
C HIS A 50 11.41 26.34 -3.53
N GLN A 51 12.54 26.12 -2.84
CA GLN A 51 12.71 25.02 -1.87
C GLN A 51 11.73 25.10 -0.70
N ALA A 52 11.34 26.32 -0.27
CA ALA A 52 10.34 26.49 0.79
C ALA A 52 8.98 25.92 0.37
N LEU A 53 8.49 26.35 -0.80
CA LEU A 53 7.20 25.86 -1.33
C LEU A 53 7.22 24.35 -1.59
N LEU A 54 8.35 23.80 -2.03
CA LEU A 54 8.51 22.34 -2.14
C LEU A 54 8.29 21.66 -0.79
N ARG A 55 8.90 22.16 0.28
CA ARG A 55 8.78 21.58 1.62
C ARG A 55 7.35 21.68 2.15
N ASP A 56 6.67 22.81 1.94
CA ASP A 56 5.26 22.98 2.32
C ASP A 56 4.33 22.05 1.52
N THR A 57 4.62 21.87 0.24
CA THR A 57 3.94 20.89 -0.64
C THR A 57 4.12 19.47 -0.11
N LEU A 58 5.34 19.11 0.30
CA LEU A 58 5.63 17.79 0.85
C LEU A 58 5.02 17.56 2.23
N GLN A 59 4.93 18.61 3.07
CA GLN A 59 4.21 18.55 4.33
C GLN A 59 2.70 18.36 4.11
N THR A 60 2.12 19.01 3.10
CA THR A 60 0.72 18.79 2.69
C THR A 60 0.51 17.36 2.21
N ALA A 61 1.41 16.84 1.38
CA ALA A 61 1.37 15.45 0.93
C ALA A 61 1.46 14.47 2.12
N GLN A 62 2.37 14.71 3.07
CA GLN A 62 2.53 13.90 4.27
C GLN A 62 1.26 13.88 5.13
N ARG A 63 0.60 15.04 5.31
CA ARG A 63 -0.67 15.13 6.02
C ARG A 63 -1.72 14.21 5.41
N ILE A 64 -1.86 14.25 4.09
CA ILE A 64 -2.85 13.44 3.36
C ILE A 64 -2.47 11.95 3.43
N ILE A 65 -1.19 11.61 3.29
CA ILE A 65 -0.71 10.23 3.45
C ILE A 65 -1.08 9.68 4.83
N VAL A 66 -0.87 10.45 5.91
CA VAL A 66 -1.23 10.01 7.27
C VAL A 66 -2.74 9.82 7.39
N LYS A 67 -3.57 10.78 6.94
CA LYS A 67 -5.03 10.65 6.98
C LYS A 67 -5.55 9.44 6.19
N LEU A 68 -4.90 9.08 5.08
CA LEU A 68 -5.26 7.90 4.30
C LEU A 68 -4.80 6.60 4.96
N LEU A 69 -3.68 6.61 5.70
CA LEU A 69 -3.25 5.45 6.49
C LEU A 69 -4.19 5.18 7.66
N ASP A 70 -4.75 6.22 8.28
CA ASP A 70 -5.68 6.10 9.39
C ASP A 70 -7.06 5.57 8.96
N SER A 71 -7.35 5.51 7.66
CA SER A 71 -8.65 5.08 7.12
C SER A 71 -8.53 4.29 5.82
N GLU A 72 -8.65 2.97 5.93
CA GLU A 72 -8.61 2.06 4.78
C GLU A 72 -9.71 2.36 3.76
N ALA A 73 -10.90 2.77 4.22
CA ALA A 73 -12.01 3.16 3.35
C ALA A 73 -11.65 4.37 2.48
N LEU A 74 -11.06 5.43 3.08
CA LEU A 74 -10.60 6.61 2.36
C LEU A 74 -9.45 6.25 1.41
N GLN A 75 -8.52 5.39 1.83
CA GLN A 75 -7.44 4.90 0.98
C GLN A 75 -7.99 4.17 -0.27
N LYS A 76 -8.94 3.24 -0.10
CA LYS A 76 -9.58 2.52 -1.21
C LYS A 76 -10.30 3.47 -2.16
N GLN A 77 -11.04 4.45 -1.62
CA GLN A 77 -11.71 5.46 -2.43
C GLN A 77 -10.71 6.35 -3.20
N PHE A 78 -9.61 6.77 -2.57
CA PHE A 78 -8.53 7.51 -3.21
C PHE A 78 -7.91 6.71 -4.36
N VAL A 79 -7.55 5.45 -4.11
CA VAL A 79 -6.99 4.54 -5.13
C VAL A 79 -7.95 4.41 -6.32
N ARG A 80 -9.25 4.19 -6.07
CA ARG A 80 -10.27 4.11 -7.12
C ARG A 80 -10.36 5.40 -7.93
N ALA A 81 -10.41 6.55 -7.27
CA ALA A 81 -10.50 7.85 -7.93
C ALA A 81 -9.29 8.13 -8.82
N VAL A 82 -8.07 7.87 -8.32
CA VAL A 82 -6.83 8.06 -9.10
C VAL A 82 -6.71 7.07 -10.24
N LYS A 83 -7.17 5.82 -10.07
CA LYS A 83 -7.19 4.82 -11.14
C LYS A 83 -8.15 5.24 -12.26
N LYS A 84 -9.37 5.70 -11.94
CA LYS A 84 -10.34 6.21 -12.92
C LYS A 84 -9.76 7.35 -13.76
N GLU A 85 -9.05 8.30 -13.16
CA GLU A 85 -8.36 9.39 -13.90
C GLU A 85 -7.26 8.86 -14.84
N LYS A 86 -6.72 7.67 -14.54
CA LYS A 86 -5.60 7.06 -15.26
C LYS A 86 -5.98 5.97 -16.24
N GLU A 87 -7.23 5.50 -16.28
CA GLU A 87 -7.67 4.41 -17.18
C GLU A 87 -7.39 4.69 -18.67
N VAL A 88 -7.11 5.95 -19.03
CA VAL A 88 -6.59 6.34 -20.35
C VAL A 88 -5.17 5.78 -20.66
N ARG A 89 -4.44 5.22 -19.69
CA ARG A 89 -3.04 4.77 -19.84
C ARG A 89 -2.91 3.26 -19.59
N LYS A 90 -2.44 2.51 -20.60
CA LYS A 90 -2.28 1.04 -20.63
C LYS A 90 -1.66 0.43 -19.34
N LYS A 91 -2.15 -0.77 -19.00
CA LYS A 91 -1.76 -1.71 -17.91
C LYS A 91 -0.60 -1.21 -17.04
N SER A 92 -0.93 -0.54 -15.94
CA SER A 92 0.06 -0.11 -14.94
C SER A 92 0.46 -1.27 -14.05
N GLY A 93 1.74 -1.38 -13.70
CA GLY A 93 2.23 -2.24 -12.63
C GLY A 93 1.63 -1.90 -11.25
N PRO A 94 2.21 -2.41 -10.15
CA PRO A 94 1.64 -2.25 -8.81
C PRO A 94 1.36 -0.78 -8.48
N PHE A 95 0.13 -0.50 -8.01
CA PHE A 95 -0.31 0.86 -7.71
C PHE A 95 0.29 1.34 -6.40
N ASN A 96 1.29 2.21 -6.49
CA ASN A 96 1.88 2.86 -5.33
C ASN A 96 1.11 4.15 -5.00
N TRP A 97 0.14 4.06 -4.09
CA TRP A 97 -0.72 5.20 -3.76
C TRP A 97 0.02 6.37 -3.07
N PRO A 98 1.02 6.17 -2.17
CA PRO A 98 1.76 7.29 -1.59
C PRO A 98 2.52 8.09 -2.64
N LEU A 99 3.11 7.40 -3.64
CA LEU A 99 3.73 8.04 -4.78
C LEU A 99 2.74 8.91 -5.55
N GLU A 100 1.49 8.46 -5.73
CA GLU A 100 0.47 9.24 -6.42
C GLU A 100 0.06 10.49 -5.66
N VAL A 101 0.00 10.44 -4.33
CA VAL A 101 -0.22 11.64 -3.50
C VAL A 101 0.89 12.66 -3.75
N VAL A 102 2.16 12.25 -3.66
CA VAL A 102 3.30 13.14 -3.88
C VAL A 102 3.37 13.64 -5.33
N ALA A 103 3.06 12.77 -6.29
CA ALA A 103 3.05 13.12 -7.70
C ALA A 103 1.99 14.18 -8.01
N LYS A 104 0.78 14.05 -7.46
CA LYS A 104 -0.27 15.08 -7.60
C LYS A 104 0.13 16.38 -6.88
N ALA A 105 0.58 16.29 -5.64
CA ALA A 105 1.02 17.44 -4.84
C ALA A 105 2.12 18.26 -5.55
N THR A 106 3.01 17.60 -6.29
CA THR A 106 4.13 18.25 -7.01
C THR A 106 3.86 18.47 -8.50
N GLY A 107 2.68 18.10 -9.01
CA GLY A 107 2.34 18.22 -10.43
C GLY A 107 3.22 17.34 -11.35
N ALA A 108 3.72 16.21 -10.86
CA ALA A 108 4.65 15.33 -11.57
C ALA A 108 3.94 14.45 -12.62
N SER A 109 3.79 14.98 -13.84
CA SER A 109 3.17 14.26 -14.97
C SER A 109 4.17 13.49 -15.86
N SER A 110 5.43 13.91 -15.91
CA SER A 110 6.47 13.31 -16.75
C SER A 110 7.27 12.21 -16.05
N ARG A 111 7.93 11.32 -16.82
CA ARG A 111 8.78 10.25 -16.26
C ARG A 111 9.89 10.79 -15.35
N LYS A 112 10.58 11.86 -15.77
CA LYS A 112 11.63 12.51 -14.96
C LYS A 112 11.06 13.10 -13.67
N ALA A 113 9.91 13.80 -13.76
CA ALA A 113 9.26 14.36 -12.58
C ALA A 113 8.77 13.27 -11.62
N ARG A 114 8.27 12.14 -12.12
CA ARG A 114 7.85 11.00 -11.30
C ARG A 114 9.01 10.31 -10.59
N LYS A 115 10.19 10.23 -11.21
CA LYS A 115 11.41 9.77 -10.51
C LYS A 115 11.72 10.65 -9.30
N LEU A 116 11.61 11.98 -9.44
CA LEU A 116 11.79 12.92 -8.33
C LEU A 116 10.69 12.78 -7.27
N ALA A 117 9.43 12.60 -7.69
CA ALA A 117 8.32 12.35 -6.77
C ALA A 117 8.54 11.05 -5.97
N SER A 118 9.07 10.00 -6.60
CA SER A 118 9.43 8.75 -5.93
C SER A 118 10.51 8.94 -4.86
N LYS A 119 11.57 9.68 -5.16
CA LYS A 119 12.58 10.04 -4.14
C LYS A 119 11.98 10.78 -2.96
N ARG A 120 11.13 11.77 -3.24
CA ARG A 120 10.44 12.57 -2.22
C ARG A 120 9.49 11.72 -1.39
N CYS A 121 8.80 10.76 -2.02
CA CYS A 121 7.95 9.79 -1.34
C CYS A 121 8.76 8.92 -0.37
N GLY A 122 9.91 8.38 -0.79
CA GLY A 122 10.79 7.61 0.10
C GLY A 122 11.29 8.42 1.29
N ALA A 123 11.65 9.70 1.07
CA ALA A 123 12.02 10.60 2.17
C ALA A 123 10.85 10.81 3.17
N LEU A 124 9.63 10.98 2.68
CA LEU A 124 8.43 11.12 3.52
C LEU A 124 8.09 9.83 4.30
N GLU A 125 8.25 8.67 3.67
CA GLU A 125 8.11 7.38 4.33
C GLU A 125 9.12 7.23 5.47
N PHE A 126 10.36 7.64 5.26
CA PHE A 126 11.39 7.59 6.29
C PHE A 126 11.10 8.51 7.48
N LEU A 127 10.60 9.72 7.22
CA LEU A 127 10.15 10.61 8.29
C LEU A 127 9.00 10.01 9.09
N ARG A 128 8.06 9.32 8.42
CA ARG A 128 6.97 8.60 9.08
C ARG A 128 7.48 7.46 9.95
N GLU A 129 8.44 6.67 9.46
CA GLU A 129 9.06 5.61 10.25
C GLU A 129 9.82 6.13 11.48
N ARG A 130 10.37 7.34 11.41
CA ARG A 130 10.97 8.06 12.54
C ARG A 130 9.95 8.77 13.43
N GLN A 131 8.65 8.60 13.16
CA GLN A 131 7.53 9.22 13.87
C GLN A 131 7.62 10.75 13.93
N VAL A 132 8.18 11.38 12.89
CA VAL A 132 8.25 12.84 12.81
C VAL A 132 6.84 13.41 12.64
N PRO A 133 6.41 14.36 13.49
CA PRO A 133 5.09 14.97 13.37
C PRO A 133 4.92 15.67 12.00
N VAL A 134 3.70 15.61 11.46
CA VAL A 134 3.37 16.25 10.17
C VAL A 134 3.71 17.74 10.18
N LYS A 135 3.50 18.42 11.31
CA LYS A 135 3.80 19.87 11.46
C LYS A 135 5.29 20.20 11.29
N ASP A 136 6.16 19.26 11.62
CA ASP A 136 7.62 19.42 11.62
C ASP A 136 8.26 18.89 10.33
N THR A 137 7.45 18.36 9.41
CA THR A 137 7.95 17.76 8.17
C THR A 137 8.73 18.79 7.34
N ALA A 138 8.20 19.99 7.10
CA ALA A 138 8.93 21.00 6.31
C ALA A 138 10.24 21.46 6.99
N ALA A 139 10.23 21.60 8.31
CA ALA A 139 11.41 21.97 9.10
C ALA A 139 12.48 20.87 9.05
N THR A 140 12.08 19.61 9.17
CA THR A 140 13.00 18.46 9.10
C THR A 140 13.59 18.31 7.70
N LEU A 141 12.77 18.45 6.65
CA LEU A 141 13.24 18.48 5.26
C LEU A 141 14.18 19.66 4.98
N LYS A 142 14.05 20.77 5.71
CA LYS A 142 14.99 21.91 5.64
C LYS A 142 16.32 21.61 6.31
N LYS A 143 16.29 20.99 7.49
CA LYS A 143 17.47 20.70 8.31
C LYS A 143 18.32 19.57 7.74
N GLU A 144 17.69 18.45 7.41
CA GLU A 144 18.40 17.23 7.01
C GLU A 144 18.59 17.13 5.49
N GLY A 145 17.63 17.65 4.72
CA GLY A 145 17.65 17.61 3.26
C GLY A 145 17.05 16.34 2.67
N ILE A 146 16.33 16.49 1.55
CA ILE A 146 15.53 15.42 0.93
C ILE A 146 16.41 14.25 0.46
N GLU A 147 17.54 14.54 -0.20
CA GLU A 147 18.40 13.50 -0.77
C GLU A 147 19.10 12.67 0.32
N LYS A 148 19.47 13.27 1.45
CA LYS A 148 20.07 12.55 2.58
C LYS A 148 19.05 11.59 3.20
N LEU A 149 17.85 12.08 3.52
CA LEU A 149 16.75 11.28 4.05
C LEU A 149 16.40 10.10 3.12
N TYR A 150 16.34 10.35 1.80
CA TYR A 150 16.11 9.30 0.82
C TYR A 150 17.24 8.26 0.79
N SER A 151 18.50 8.69 0.90
CA SER A 151 19.64 7.77 0.93
C SER A 151 19.63 6.85 2.15
N GLU A 152 19.28 7.38 3.32
CA GLU A 152 19.13 6.62 4.56
C GLU A 152 17.97 5.64 4.48
N TRP A 153 16.84 6.07 3.91
CA TRP A 153 15.70 5.20 3.64
C TRP A 153 16.08 4.01 2.75
N CYS A 154 16.81 4.26 1.64
CA CYS A 154 17.28 3.20 0.76
C CYS A 154 18.20 2.20 1.48
N LYS A 155 19.13 2.69 2.31
CA LYS A 155 20.01 1.84 3.12
C LYS A 155 19.21 0.98 4.09
N LYS A 156 18.28 1.59 4.83
CA LYS A 156 17.42 0.89 5.81
C LYS A 156 16.52 -0.14 5.13
N LYS A 157 15.93 0.20 3.98
CA LYS A 157 15.11 -0.72 3.18
C LYS A 157 15.93 -1.92 2.71
N LYS A 158 17.15 -1.71 2.21
CA LYS A 158 18.07 -2.79 1.83
C LYS A 158 18.42 -3.67 3.03
N GLN A 159 18.73 -3.08 4.17
CA GLN A 159 19.00 -3.84 5.41
C GLN A 159 17.81 -4.70 5.84
N ARG A 160 16.58 -4.17 5.77
CA ARG A 160 15.38 -4.96 6.07
C ARG A 160 15.17 -6.11 5.10
N GLN A 161 15.41 -5.89 3.81
CA GLN A 161 15.31 -6.95 2.81
C GLN A 161 16.34 -8.06 3.05
N MET A 162 17.58 -7.69 3.40
CA MET A 162 18.61 -8.67 3.77
C MET A 162 18.28 -9.38 5.09
N ALA A 163 17.72 -8.68 6.08
CA ALA A 163 17.28 -9.28 7.33
C ALA A 163 16.07 -10.21 7.15
N ALA A 164 15.16 -9.88 6.22
CA ALA A 164 14.04 -10.74 5.86
C ALA A 164 14.51 -11.99 5.10
N ALA A 165 15.47 -11.83 4.17
CA ALA A 165 16.08 -12.96 3.46
C ALA A 165 16.90 -13.88 4.38
N ASN A 166 17.41 -13.34 5.50
CA ASN A 166 18.17 -14.08 6.50
C ASN A 166 17.32 -14.54 7.70
N LYS A 167 16.00 -14.32 7.68
CA LYS A 167 15.15 -14.97 8.69
C LYS A 167 15.22 -16.48 8.43
N PRO A 168 15.50 -17.30 9.45
CA PRO A 168 15.35 -18.74 9.30
C PRO A 168 13.92 -19.02 8.85
N PRO A 169 13.70 -19.99 7.94
CA PRO A 169 12.37 -20.34 7.47
C PRO A 169 11.48 -20.57 8.70
N SER A 170 10.26 -20.03 8.68
CA SER A 170 9.32 -20.30 9.76
C SER A 170 9.18 -21.82 9.90
N THR A 171 9.03 -22.29 11.14
CA THR A 171 8.63 -23.67 11.39
C THR A 171 7.48 -24.01 10.44
N PRO A 172 7.60 -25.08 9.62
CA PRO A 172 6.59 -25.39 8.62
C PRO A 172 5.24 -25.58 9.33
N ASP A 173 4.24 -24.79 8.94
CA ASP A 173 2.89 -24.81 9.53
C ASP A 173 2.18 -26.16 9.35
N GLY A 174 2.72 -27.04 8.51
CA GLY A 174 2.29 -28.42 8.34
C GLY A 174 2.99 -29.08 7.15
N LYS A 175 2.86 -30.41 7.04
CA LYS A 175 3.15 -31.12 5.79
C LYS A 175 1.87 -31.17 4.97
N VAL A 176 1.89 -30.57 3.77
CA VAL A 176 0.75 -30.64 2.83
C VAL A 176 1.16 -31.53 1.66
N PRO A 177 0.43 -32.63 1.37
CA PRO A 177 0.64 -33.38 0.14
C PRO A 177 0.27 -32.50 -1.05
N LEU A 178 1.16 -32.37 -2.02
CA LEU A 178 0.95 -31.61 -3.25
C LEU A 178 0.87 -32.59 -4.42
N ALA A 179 -0.27 -32.65 -5.09
CA ALA A 179 -0.39 -33.35 -6.37
C ALA A 179 0.18 -32.47 -7.48
N LEU A 180 1.12 -33.01 -8.25
CA LEU A 180 1.71 -32.35 -9.42
C LEU A 180 1.18 -33.03 -10.68
N TRP A 181 0.63 -32.25 -11.59
CA TRP A 181 0.33 -32.70 -12.94
C TRP A 181 1.57 -32.47 -13.80
N LEU A 182 2.12 -33.56 -14.33
CA LEU A 182 3.30 -33.56 -15.18
C LEU A 182 2.90 -33.97 -16.59
N GLU A 183 3.48 -33.33 -17.61
CA GLU A 183 3.36 -33.82 -18.97
C GLU A 183 4.07 -35.19 -19.10
N PRO A 184 3.58 -36.11 -19.94
CA PRO A 184 4.20 -37.43 -20.10
C PRO A 184 5.69 -37.36 -20.44
N SER A 185 6.12 -36.38 -21.25
CA SER A 185 7.53 -36.17 -21.60
C SER A 185 8.39 -35.77 -20.39
N ASP A 186 7.85 -34.92 -19.52
CA ASP A 186 8.56 -34.46 -18.32
C ASP A 186 8.61 -35.57 -17.26
N ARG A 187 7.54 -36.38 -17.17
CA ARG A 187 7.51 -37.59 -16.35
C ARG A 187 8.60 -38.56 -16.79
N ASP A 188 8.71 -38.84 -18.09
CA ASP A 188 9.68 -39.81 -18.60
C ASP A 188 11.12 -39.31 -18.36
N GLN A 189 11.39 -38.01 -18.58
CA GLN A 189 12.68 -37.38 -18.21
C GLN A 189 12.99 -37.45 -16.71
N LEU A 190 11.96 -37.39 -15.86
CA LEU A 190 12.10 -37.53 -14.40
C LEU A 190 12.47 -38.96 -14.01
N MET A 191 11.92 -39.95 -14.71
CA MET A 191 12.14 -41.38 -14.46
C MET A 191 13.54 -41.81 -14.91
N ASP A 192 14.13 -41.11 -15.87
CA ASP A 192 15.51 -41.33 -16.32
C ASP A 192 16.57 -40.70 -15.39
N GLN A 193 16.16 -39.95 -14.36
CA GLN A 193 17.09 -39.36 -13.39
C GLN A 193 17.51 -40.35 -12.30
N GLU A 194 18.80 -40.34 -11.95
CA GLU A 194 19.32 -41.14 -10.84
C GLU A 194 18.73 -40.70 -9.49
N GLU A 195 18.61 -41.65 -8.56
CA GLU A 195 18.21 -41.36 -7.19
C GLU A 195 19.16 -40.33 -6.56
N GLY A 196 18.61 -39.19 -6.13
CA GLY A 196 19.39 -38.06 -5.58
C GLY A 196 19.63 -36.92 -6.56
N ALA A 197 19.13 -37.01 -7.80
CA ALA A 197 19.12 -35.89 -8.74
C ALA A 197 18.42 -34.65 -8.15
N ARG A 198 19.03 -33.49 -8.37
CA ARG A 198 18.51 -32.21 -7.88
C ARG A 198 17.52 -31.64 -8.88
N LEU A 199 16.24 -31.73 -8.55
CA LEU A 199 15.15 -31.16 -9.35
C LEU A 199 14.79 -29.76 -8.85
N THR A 200 14.51 -28.85 -9.78
CA THR A 200 14.00 -27.51 -9.48
C THR A 200 12.54 -27.45 -9.89
N VAL A 201 11.62 -27.36 -8.93
CA VAL A 201 10.20 -27.17 -9.21
C VAL A 201 9.88 -25.68 -9.14
N LEU A 202 9.43 -25.11 -10.26
CA LEU A 202 8.95 -23.73 -10.32
C LEU A 202 7.46 -23.70 -9.99
N VAL A 203 7.12 -23.26 -8.78
CA VAL A 203 5.73 -23.15 -8.33
C VAL A 203 5.28 -21.69 -8.43
N SER A 204 4.13 -21.46 -9.06
CA SER A 204 3.44 -20.17 -9.04
C SER A 204 2.32 -20.22 -8.00
N ARG A 205 2.39 -19.36 -6.98
CA ARG A 205 1.41 -19.32 -5.89
C ARG A 205 0.31 -18.30 -6.21
N VAL A 206 -0.95 -18.65 -5.91
CA VAL A 206 -2.14 -17.83 -6.22
C VAL A 206 -2.72 -17.11 -4.97
N SER A 207 -2.07 -17.15 -3.80
CA SER A 207 -2.60 -16.59 -2.52
C SER A 207 -1.74 -15.47 -1.89
N GLU A 208 -2.38 -14.59 -1.10
CA GLU A 208 -1.87 -13.29 -0.57
C GLU A 208 -0.76 -13.31 0.51
N SER A 209 -0.36 -14.46 1.08
CA SER A 209 0.75 -14.51 2.05
C SER A 209 2.00 -15.18 1.48
N ASP A 210 3.18 -14.61 1.76
CA ASP A 210 4.47 -15.22 1.43
C ASP A 210 4.66 -16.51 2.25
N GLY A 211 5.29 -17.53 1.67
CA GLY A 211 5.63 -18.77 2.36
C GLY A 211 6.75 -19.49 1.64
N ASP A 212 7.64 -20.10 2.43
CA ASP A 212 8.80 -20.82 1.92
C ASP A 212 8.43 -22.28 1.66
N PHE A 213 8.67 -22.75 0.43
CA PHE A 213 8.45 -24.14 0.04
C PHE A 213 9.79 -24.87 -0.03
N HIS A 214 9.91 -25.98 0.69
CA HIS A 214 11.09 -26.83 0.67
C HIS A 214 10.67 -28.27 0.38
N VAL A 215 11.04 -28.77 -0.81
CA VAL A 215 10.84 -30.16 -1.18
C VAL A 215 11.96 -30.98 -0.54
N LYS A 216 11.64 -31.77 0.48
CA LYS A 216 12.63 -32.61 1.19
C LYS A 216 12.93 -33.91 0.46
N ARG A 217 11.92 -34.48 -0.21
CA ARG A 217 11.99 -35.78 -0.91
C ARG A 217 10.83 -35.88 -1.89
N VAL A 218 11.07 -36.44 -3.05
CA VAL A 218 10.03 -36.95 -3.96
C VAL A 218 9.98 -38.46 -3.75
N VAL A 219 8.80 -39.00 -3.48
CA VAL A 219 8.59 -40.44 -3.30
C VAL A 219 7.66 -40.89 -4.41
N ARG A 220 8.03 -41.96 -5.11
CA ARG A 220 7.15 -42.61 -6.08
C ARG A 220 5.99 -43.25 -5.32
N VAL A 221 4.77 -42.92 -5.72
CA VAL A 221 3.56 -43.53 -5.18
C VAL A 221 3.08 -44.49 -6.27
N ASP A 222 3.24 -45.79 -6.04
CA ASP A 222 2.90 -46.82 -7.04
C ASP A 222 1.39 -47.03 -7.18
N SER A 223 0.61 -46.61 -6.18
CA SER A 223 -0.84 -46.45 -6.26
C SER A 223 -1.32 -45.38 -5.29
N LEU A 224 -2.17 -44.46 -5.74
CA LEU A 224 -3.02 -43.68 -4.84
C LEU A 224 -4.05 -44.69 -4.33
N GLY A 225 -3.90 -45.17 -3.09
CA GLY A 225 -4.66 -46.28 -2.55
C GLY A 225 -6.13 -46.25 -2.94
N ASP A 226 -6.64 -47.42 -3.32
CA ASP A 226 -8.05 -47.63 -3.62
C ASP A 226 -8.89 -46.98 -2.51
N GLN A 227 -9.72 -46.02 -2.90
CA GLN A 227 -10.84 -45.64 -2.05
C GLN A 227 -11.69 -46.90 -1.97
N ASP A 228 -11.79 -47.46 -0.77
CA ASP A 228 -12.78 -48.48 -0.44
C ASP A 228 -14.16 -47.93 -0.83
N GLU A 229 -14.62 -48.26 -2.05
CA GLU A 229 -16.02 -48.21 -2.40
C GLU A 229 -16.67 -49.40 -1.69
N ASP A 230 -17.22 -49.06 -0.53
CA ASP A 230 -18.11 -49.86 0.32
C ASP A 230 -18.94 -50.85 -0.50
N GLU A 231 -18.72 -52.14 -0.25
CA GLU A 231 -19.54 -53.25 -0.70
C GLU A 231 -20.96 -53.08 -0.11
N GLY A 232 -21.88 -52.54 -0.89
CA GLY A 232 -23.31 -52.61 -0.64
C GLY A 232 -23.88 -53.90 -1.20
N GLU A 233 -24.13 -54.83 -0.29
CA GLU A 233 -24.73 -56.17 -0.44
C GLU A 233 -25.93 -56.23 -1.42
N ASP A 234 -25.87 -57.26 -2.28
CA ASP A 234 -26.92 -58.14 -2.82
C ASP A 234 -28.39 -57.76 -2.63
N GLU A 235 -29.14 -57.65 -3.74
CA GLU A 235 -30.55 -58.07 -3.75
C GLU A 235 -30.90 -58.77 -5.08
N ASP A 236 -30.99 -60.08 -4.95
CA ASP A 236 -31.52 -61.10 -5.85
C ASP A 236 -32.92 -60.71 -6.38
N TRP A 237 -33.11 -60.70 -7.69
CA TRP A 237 -34.45 -60.74 -8.29
C TRP A 237 -34.50 -61.84 -9.34
N GLU A 238 -35.09 -62.94 -8.91
CA GLU A 238 -35.39 -64.12 -9.69
C GLU A 238 -36.15 -63.78 -10.98
N GLU A 239 -35.63 -64.33 -12.07
CA GLU A 239 -36.24 -64.44 -13.37
C GLU A 239 -37.41 -65.44 -13.27
N SER A 240 -38.65 -64.96 -13.47
CA SER A 240 -39.79 -65.83 -13.74
C SER A 240 -40.23 -65.65 -15.18
N GLU A 241 -39.90 -66.64 -16.01
CA GLU A 241 -40.48 -66.87 -17.32
C GLU A 241 -41.98 -67.17 -17.19
N GLU A 242 -42.80 -66.50 -18.01
CA GLU A 242 -43.97 -67.07 -18.70
C GLU A 242 -44.29 -66.24 -19.96
#